data_AF-A0A357D3M1-F1
#
_entry.id   AF-A0A357D3M1-F1
#
_cell.length_a   1.000
_cell.length_b   1.000
_cell.length_c   1.000
_cell.angle_alpha   90.00
_cell.angle_beta   90.00
_cell.angle_gamma   90.00
#
_symmetry.space_group_name_H-M   'P 1'
#
loop_
_entity.id
_entity.type
_entity.pdbx_description
1 polymer ?
#
loop_
_entity_poly.entity_id
_entity_poly.type
_entity_poly.pdbx_seq_one_letter_code
_entity_poly.pdbx_strand_id
1 'polypeptide(L)'
;MIEFAPAGGLTVIVGPSDTGKTVIIRALRWLFYNQPQGMEFVRTGASFVRVTLEYESGHKVIRERTVSTNRYKIVVPGAEKPEVFEGFGNNVPLEVQEITGVSSVRIGDDNYNLNLSEQLDGPFLGAKQISSPARAKVLGKMAGTEEIDVATSEVGTDLYRRGQEEKRLEGEISKLGEDIKRFDYLPALKANIEQLQVTMDSVKAAQDRKTKLENLRFSLVTVSQSISQCDRIVERWQGVNEAENISALQEQLIQRKKTIQSHQQNLLTLEQGIKDAQDVLTQLMYLPEAEDMVVTVETLSPRLNWLKQIKINLQNVNYSLNHADNALAKWATIDEIEQAKKQVIELTEKRRNIVGLRQQLQTMDENITTVQQRAVVWEQRVAELEGAYKDALLAAGVCPTCGSEVTLESLQKAV
;
A
#
# COMPACT_ATOMS: atom_id res chain seq x y z
N MET A 1 -110.68 44.39 -86.04
CA MET A 1 -109.79 45.46 -85.54
C MET A 1 -110.69 46.49 -84.90
N ILE A 2 -110.39 46.92 -83.68
CA ILE A 2 -111.17 47.93 -82.95
C ILE A 2 -110.25 49.12 -82.78
N GLU A 3 -110.70 50.28 -83.23
CA GLU A 3 -110.02 51.55 -83.04
C GLU A 3 -110.65 52.24 -81.84
N PHE A 4 -109.84 52.51 -80.81
CA PHE A 4 -110.28 53.22 -79.63
C PHE A 4 -110.25 54.73 -79.88
N ALA A 5 -111.11 55.46 -79.18
CA ALA A 5 -111.10 56.92 -79.21
C ALA A 5 -109.71 57.47 -78.79
N PRO A 6 -109.27 58.61 -79.37
CA PRO A 6 -108.01 59.24 -79.02
C PRO A 6 -107.99 59.70 -77.55
N ALA A 7 -106.83 60.13 -77.06
CA ALA A 7 -106.65 60.60 -75.70
C ALA A 7 -107.73 61.63 -75.29
N GLY A 8 -108.37 61.41 -74.12
CA GLY A 8 -109.48 62.23 -73.63
C GLY A 8 -110.87 61.84 -74.16
N GLY A 9 -110.95 60.89 -75.09
CA GLY A 9 -112.20 60.33 -75.59
C GLY A 9 -112.73 59.16 -74.77
N LEU A 10 -114.06 58.97 -74.76
CA LEU A 10 -114.72 57.82 -74.16
C LEU A 10 -115.11 56.82 -75.25
N THR A 11 -114.58 55.60 -75.20
CA THR A 11 -115.01 54.51 -76.08
C THR A 11 -116.07 53.67 -75.39
N VAL A 12 -117.30 53.65 -75.92
CA VAL A 12 -118.40 52.85 -75.38
C VAL A 12 -118.70 51.68 -76.32
N ILE A 13 -118.58 50.45 -75.81
CA ILE A 13 -118.84 49.23 -76.57
C ILE A 13 -120.24 48.70 -76.22
N VAL A 14 -121.21 48.90 -77.13
CA VAL A 14 -122.61 48.49 -76.97
C VAL A 14 -122.98 47.27 -77.82
N GLY A 15 -124.08 46.59 -77.48
CA GLY A 15 -124.49 45.32 -78.11
C GLY A 15 -125.34 44.44 -77.18
N PRO A 16 -125.92 43.34 -77.68
CA PRO A 16 -126.62 42.36 -76.84
C PRO A 16 -125.70 41.70 -75.79
N SER A 17 -126.29 41.06 -74.79
CA SER A 17 -125.55 40.18 -73.87
C SER A 17 -124.95 39.00 -74.65
N ASP A 18 -123.80 38.51 -74.18
CA ASP A 18 -123.11 37.33 -74.75
C ASP A 18 -122.54 37.49 -76.17
N THR A 19 -122.36 38.72 -76.65
CA THR A 19 -121.75 39.01 -77.96
C THR A 19 -120.23 39.19 -77.92
N GLY A 20 -119.60 38.88 -76.79
CA GLY A 20 -118.13 38.93 -76.64
C GLY A 20 -117.55 40.28 -76.20
N LYS A 21 -118.36 41.23 -75.70
CA LYS A 21 -117.83 42.52 -75.18
C LYS A 21 -116.78 42.34 -74.08
N THR A 22 -117.04 41.43 -73.13
CA THR A 22 -116.13 41.12 -72.01
C THR A 22 -114.82 40.48 -72.49
N VAL A 23 -114.81 39.87 -73.69
CA VAL A 23 -113.59 39.27 -74.27
C VAL A 23 -112.54 40.33 -74.56
N ILE A 24 -112.93 41.55 -74.89
CA ILE A 24 -112.00 42.67 -75.14
C ILE A 24 -111.26 43.03 -73.85
N ILE A 25 -111.99 43.19 -72.73
CA ILE A 25 -111.40 43.49 -71.42
C ILE A 25 -110.51 42.32 -70.94
N ARG A 26 -110.93 41.07 -71.16
CA ARG A 26 -110.11 39.88 -70.86
C ARG A 26 -108.83 39.83 -71.70
N ALA A 27 -108.90 40.19 -72.98
CA ALA A 27 -107.73 40.24 -73.87
C ALA A 27 -106.74 41.33 -73.44
N LEU A 28 -107.22 42.52 -73.06
CA LEU A 28 -106.40 43.60 -72.52
C LEU A 28 -105.77 43.22 -71.19
N ARG A 29 -106.55 42.62 -70.28
CA ARG A 29 -106.04 42.11 -69.00
C ARG A 29 -104.96 41.05 -69.18
N TRP A 30 -105.14 40.16 -70.15
CA TRP A 30 -104.15 39.15 -70.47
C TRP A 30 -102.87 39.75 -71.02
N LEU A 31 -102.97 40.82 -71.83
CA LEU A 31 -101.81 41.55 -72.33
C LEU A 31 -101.08 42.31 -71.21
N PHE A 32 -101.78 43.07 -70.36
CA PHE A 32 -101.17 43.95 -69.35
C PHE A 32 -100.75 43.27 -68.04
N TYR A 33 -101.46 42.21 -67.62
CA TYR A 33 -101.24 41.57 -66.31
C TYR A 33 -100.90 40.09 -66.41
N ASN A 34 -100.82 39.52 -67.62
CA ASN A 34 -100.59 38.08 -67.84
C ASN A 34 -101.63 37.19 -67.10
N GLN A 35 -102.88 37.68 -66.99
CA GLN A 35 -103.99 37.01 -66.31
C GLN A 35 -105.20 36.84 -67.24
N PRO A 36 -105.84 35.65 -67.30
CA PRO A 36 -105.52 34.42 -66.55
C PRO A 36 -104.31 33.67 -67.12
N GLN A 37 -103.61 32.92 -66.27
CA GLN A 37 -102.41 32.16 -66.65
C GLN A 37 -102.71 30.86 -67.44
N GLY A 38 -103.96 30.42 -67.46
CA GLY A 38 -104.42 29.21 -68.15
C GLY A 38 -104.53 29.34 -69.68
N MET A 39 -105.17 28.36 -70.33
CA MET A 39 -105.51 28.39 -71.77
C MET A 39 -107.04 28.44 -72.00
N GLU A 40 -107.81 28.62 -70.93
CA GLU A 40 -109.29 28.58 -70.94
C GLU A 40 -109.93 29.68 -71.78
N PHE A 41 -109.19 30.75 -72.08
CA PHE A 41 -109.64 31.85 -72.94
C PHE A 41 -109.42 31.59 -74.44
N VAL A 42 -108.79 30.48 -74.82
CA VAL A 42 -108.65 30.08 -76.22
C VAL A 42 -109.96 29.48 -76.73
N ARG A 43 -110.44 29.96 -77.88
CA ARG A 43 -111.68 29.47 -78.51
C ARG A 43 -111.60 27.96 -78.77
N THR A 44 -112.67 27.22 -78.45
CA THR A 44 -112.78 25.78 -78.72
C THR A 44 -112.47 25.46 -80.18
N GLY A 45 -111.46 24.61 -80.42
CA GLY A 45 -110.97 24.23 -81.75
C GLY A 45 -109.79 25.05 -82.29
N ALA A 46 -109.35 26.10 -81.59
CA ALA A 46 -108.15 26.87 -81.94
C ALA A 46 -106.95 26.45 -81.08
N SER A 47 -105.77 26.37 -81.70
CA SER A 47 -104.49 26.03 -81.03
C SER A 47 -103.61 27.25 -80.72
N PHE A 48 -104.07 28.45 -81.11
CA PHE A 48 -103.32 29.70 -81.07
C PHE A 48 -104.21 30.89 -80.73
N VAL A 49 -103.68 31.79 -79.91
CA VAL A 49 -104.30 33.08 -79.58
C VAL A 49 -103.26 34.20 -79.69
N ARG A 50 -103.68 35.32 -80.28
CA ARG A 50 -102.88 36.53 -80.44
C ARG A 50 -103.73 37.75 -80.09
N VAL A 51 -103.15 38.63 -79.28
CA VAL A 51 -103.67 39.97 -79.03
C VAL A 51 -102.60 40.96 -79.48
N THR A 52 -102.98 41.89 -80.35
CA THR A 52 -102.10 42.95 -80.83
C THR A 52 -102.70 44.28 -80.43
N LEU A 53 -101.90 45.10 -79.75
CA LEU A 53 -102.24 46.47 -79.43
C LEU A 53 -101.25 47.40 -80.14
N GLU A 54 -101.77 48.43 -80.80
CA GLU A 54 -101.00 49.43 -81.52
C GLU A 54 -101.25 50.79 -80.87
N TYR A 55 -100.17 51.45 -80.48
CA TYR A 55 -100.20 52.77 -79.85
C TYR A 55 -100.01 53.87 -80.90
N GLU A 56 -100.46 55.09 -80.58
CA GLU A 56 -100.26 56.28 -81.43
C GLU A 56 -98.78 56.59 -81.68
N SER A 57 -97.90 56.22 -80.73
CA SER A 57 -96.44 56.27 -80.87
C SER A 57 -95.87 55.31 -81.92
N GLY A 58 -96.72 54.49 -82.56
CA GLY A 58 -96.35 53.50 -83.57
C GLY A 58 -95.79 52.19 -82.99
N HIS A 59 -95.64 52.08 -81.67
CA HIS A 59 -95.25 50.84 -81.01
C HIS A 59 -96.39 49.82 -81.08
N LYS A 60 -96.06 48.57 -81.43
CA LYS A 60 -97.02 47.46 -81.39
C LYS A 60 -96.61 46.44 -80.34
N VAL A 61 -97.49 46.17 -79.38
CA VAL A 61 -97.32 45.14 -78.37
C VAL A 61 -98.18 43.94 -78.76
N ILE A 62 -97.54 42.82 -79.02
CA ILE A 62 -98.19 41.57 -79.45
C ILE A 62 -97.99 40.52 -78.37
N ARG A 63 -99.08 39.95 -77.89
CA ARG A 63 -99.09 38.84 -76.94
C ARG A 63 -99.58 37.59 -77.65
N GLU A 64 -98.74 36.55 -77.67
CA GLU A 64 -99.02 35.30 -78.38
C GLU A 64 -98.89 34.10 -77.45
N ARG A 65 -99.83 33.16 -77.57
CA ARG A 65 -99.76 31.88 -76.86
C ARG A 65 -100.24 30.72 -77.71
N THR A 66 -99.47 29.64 -77.69
CA THR A 66 -99.82 28.31 -78.20
C THR A 66 -99.76 27.31 -77.04
N VAL A 67 -100.08 26.03 -77.31
CA VAL A 67 -99.90 24.93 -76.34
C VAL A 67 -98.46 24.86 -75.81
N SER A 68 -97.47 25.20 -76.63
CA SER A 68 -96.04 25.05 -76.31
C SER A 68 -95.27 26.35 -76.11
N THR A 69 -95.83 27.51 -76.49
CA THR A 69 -95.09 28.77 -76.48
C THR A 69 -95.92 29.90 -75.88
N ASN A 70 -95.28 30.73 -75.06
CA ASN A 70 -95.89 31.89 -74.42
C ASN A 70 -94.91 33.07 -74.53
N ARG A 71 -95.24 34.07 -75.36
CA ARG A 71 -94.29 35.11 -75.74
C ARG A 71 -94.92 36.48 -75.85
N TYR A 72 -94.16 37.52 -75.52
CA TYR A 72 -94.46 38.90 -75.90
C TYR A 72 -93.59 39.28 -77.09
N LYS A 73 -94.12 40.09 -77.99
CA LYS A 73 -93.35 40.72 -79.05
C LYS A 73 -93.60 42.22 -79.07
N ILE A 74 -92.54 42.99 -79.19
CA ILE A 74 -92.60 44.44 -79.31
C ILE A 74 -92.10 44.80 -80.70
N VAL A 75 -92.92 45.52 -81.46
CA VAL A 75 -92.54 46.12 -82.74
C VAL A 75 -92.34 47.61 -82.52
N VAL A 76 -91.09 48.05 -82.59
CA VAL A 76 -90.73 49.47 -82.51
C VAL A 76 -90.80 50.08 -83.93
N PRO A 77 -91.31 51.31 -84.10
CA PRO A 77 -91.30 51.99 -85.40
C PRO A 77 -89.86 52.06 -85.96
N GLY A 78 -89.64 51.49 -87.14
CA GLY A 78 -88.33 51.51 -87.82
C GLY A 78 -87.40 50.32 -87.52
N ALA A 79 -87.78 49.37 -86.67
CA ALA A 79 -87.00 48.15 -86.44
C ALA A 79 -87.28 47.08 -87.51
N GLU A 80 -86.22 46.45 -88.07
CA GLU A 80 -86.36 45.36 -89.05
C GLU A 80 -86.90 44.04 -88.45
N LYS A 81 -86.72 43.83 -87.14
CA LYS A 81 -87.18 42.61 -86.43
C LYS A 81 -87.89 42.97 -85.12
N PRO A 82 -88.96 42.25 -84.77
CA PRO A 82 -89.61 42.41 -83.47
C PRO A 82 -88.74 41.84 -82.35
N GLU A 83 -88.70 42.53 -81.22
CA GLU A 83 -88.11 42.01 -79.98
C GLU A 83 -89.04 40.94 -79.41
N VAL A 84 -88.50 39.77 -79.07
CA VAL A 84 -89.29 38.63 -78.58
C VAL A 84 -88.87 38.29 -77.15
N PHE A 85 -89.83 38.32 -76.23
CA PHE A 85 -89.63 38.01 -74.82
C PHE A 85 -90.34 36.71 -74.46
N GLU A 86 -89.56 35.70 -74.07
CA GLU A 86 -90.01 34.38 -73.60
C GLU A 86 -89.49 34.14 -72.17
N GLY A 87 -90.16 33.31 -71.37
CA GLY A 87 -89.67 32.92 -70.04
C GLY A 87 -89.89 33.92 -68.89
N PHE A 88 -90.75 34.92 -69.04
CA PHE A 88 -91.09 35.93 -68.00
C PHE A 88 -91.93 35.40 -66.82
N GLY A 89 -92.22 34.10 -66.79
CA GLY A 89 -92.95 33.45 -65.70
C GLY A 89 -94.34 34.05 -65.46
N ASN A 90 -94.56 34.54 -64.24
CA ASN A 90 -95.84 35.11 -63.81
C ASN A 90 -95.97 36.62 -64.06
N ASN A 91 -94.86 37.33 -64.24
CA ASN A 91 -94.83 38.78 -64.36
C ASN A 91 -94.71 39.21 -65.83
N VAL A 92 -95.21 40.39 -66.17
CA VAL A 92 -95.04 40.97 -67.51
C VAL A 92 -93.63 41.56 -67.63
N PRO A 93 -92.89 41.39 -68.76
CA PRO A 93 -91.58 41.99 -68.97
C PRO A 93 -91.58 43.51 -68.72
N LEU A 94 -90.49 44.04 -68.15
CA LEU A 94 -90.40 45.45 -67.76
C LEU A 94 -90.56 46.38 -68.98
N GLU A 95 -89.99 45.97 -70.11
CA GLU A 95 -90.04 46.66 -71.39
C GLU A 95 -91.47 46.80 -71.92
N VAL A 96 -92.31 45.78 -71.67
CA VAL A 96 -93.74 45.85 -72.00
C VAL A 96 -94.47 46.78 -71.03
N GLN A 97 -94.15 46.74 -69.73
CA GLN A 97 -94.78 47.63 -68.74
C GLN A 97 -94.43 49.10 -68.98
N GLU A 98 -93.18 49.41 -69.35
CA GLU A 98 -92.73 50.77 -69.67
C GLU A 98 -93.42 51.34 -70.92
N ILE A 99 -93.56 50.54 -71.99
CA ILE A 99 -94.24 50.98 -73.22
C ILE A 99 -95.75 51.15 -73.01
N THR A 100 -96.36 50.23 -72.26
CA THR A 100 -97.81 50.26 -72.02
C THR A 100 -98.22 51.24 -70.92
N GLY A 101 -97.28 51.62 -70.03
CA GLY A 101 -97.55 52.44 -68.85
C GLY A 101 -98.44 51.75 -67.80
N VAL A 102 -98.65 50.45 -67.92
CA VAL A 102 -99.53 49.67 -67.04
C VAL A 102 -98.70 48.64 -66.27
N SER A 103 -98.75 48.73 -64.95
CA SER A 103 -98.11 47.80 -64.03
C SER A 103 -98.97 47.57 -62.79
N SER A 104 -98.75 46.44 -62.11
CA SER A 104 -99.34 46.22 -60.80
C SER A 104 -98.61 47.07 -59.76
N VAL A 105 -99.36 47.79 -58.93
CA VAL A 105 -98.78 48.60 -57.85
C VAL A 105 -98.71 47.77 -56.59
N ARG A 106 -97.51 47.59 -56.05
CA ARG A 106 -97.29 46.91 -54.78
C ARG A 106 -97.55 47.87 -53.62
N ILE A 107 -98.45 47.50 -52.71
CA ILE A 107 -98.74 48.26 -51.51
C ILE A 107 -98.72 47.33 -50.31
N GLY A 108 -97.73 47.52 -49.43
CA GLY A 108 -97.41 46.57 -48.38
C GLY A 108 -97.01 45.21 -48.95
N ASP A 109 -97.81 44.20 -48.64
CA ASP A 109 -97.55 42.80 -49.02
C ASP A 109 -98.35 42.35 -50.25
N ASP A 110 -99.28 43.19 -50.72
CA ASP A 110 -100.23 42.86 -51.80
C ASP A 110 -99.93 43.64 -53.10
N ASN A 111 -100.30 43.06 -54.24
CA ASN A 111 -100.21 43.68 -55.57
C ASN A 111 -101.61 44.07 -56.06
N TYR A 112 -101.80 45.33 -56.44
CA TYR A 112 -103.08 45.87 -56.91
C TYR A 112 -103.01 46.28 -58.38
N ASN A 113 -104.01 45.88 -59.16
CA ASN A 113 -104.17 46.26 -60.57
C ASN A 113 -105.10 47.47 -60.66
N LEU A 114 -104.55 48.67 -60.81
CA LEU A 114 -105.34 49.91 -60.74
C LEU A 114 -105.94 50.34 -62.09
N ASN A 115 -105.33 49.91 -63.21
CA ASN A 115 -105.68 50.43 -64.54
C ASN A 115 -106.86 49.68 -65.21
N LEU A 116 -107.24 48.48 -64.73
CA LEU A 116 -108.39 47.73 -65.25
C LEU A 116 -109.23 47.19 -64.09
N SER A 117 -110.54 47.37 -64.18
CA SER A 117 -111.53 46.78 -63.26
C SER A 117 -112.28 45.62 -63.92
N GLU A 118 -112.64 44.61 -63.15
CA GLU A 118 -113.43 43.48 -63.60
C GLU A 118 -114.94 43.76 -63.57
N GLN A 119 -115.69 42.92 -64.27
CA GLN A 119 -117.14 42.94 -64.22
C GLN A 119 -117.60 42.57 -62.79
N LEU A 120 -118.39 43.45 -62.16
CA LEU A 120 -118.88 43.35 -60.77
C LEU A 120 -117.83 43.65 -59.69
N ASP A 121 -116.67 44.22 -60.04
CA ASP A 121 -115.77 44.75 -59.02
C ASP A 121 -116.42 45.92 -58.27
N GLY A 122 -116.41 45.83 -56.94
CA GLY A 122 -116.86 46.92 -56.08
C GLY A 122 -115.89 48.11 -56.12
N PRO A 123 -116.23 49.25 -55.48
CA PRO A 123 -115.33 50.39 -55.38
C PRO A 123 -113.99 49.96 -54.78
N PHE A 124 -112.85 50.29 -55.43
CA PHE A 124 -111.51 49.80 -55.08
C PHE A 124 -111.23 49.78 -53.56
N LEU A 125 -111.33 50.92 -52.87
CA LEU A 125 -111.09 51.02 -51.42
C LEU A 125 -112.29 50.60 -50.54
N GLY A 126 -113.49 50.54 -51.12
CA GLY A 126 -114.73 50.23 -50.42
C GLY A 126 -115.13 48.75 -50.51
N ALA A 127 -114.40 47.96 -51.29
CA ALA A 127 -114.67 46.54 -51.46
C ALA A 127 -114.41 45.79 -50.14
N LYS A 128 -115.35 44.92 -49.77
CA LYS A 128 -115.26 44.06 -48.57
C LYS A 128 -114.05 43.11 -48.59
N GLN A 129 -113.39 42.98 -49.74
CA GLN A 129 -112.22 42.12 -49.97
C GLN A 129 -110.91 42.74 -49.46
N ILE A 130 -110.79 44.07 -49.33
CA ILE A 130 -109.58 44.69 -48.76
C ILE A 130 -109.76 44.84 -47.26
N SER A 131 -108.86 44.26 -46.46
CA SER A 131 -108.90 44.34 -44.99
C SER A 131 -108.65 45.77 -44.49
N SER A 132 -109.16 46.11 -43.29
CA SER A 132 -108.93 47.45 -42.69
C SER A 132 -107.44 47.82 -42.59
N PRO A 133 -106.52 46.90 -42.21
CA PRO A 133 -105.08 47.17 -42.22
C PRO A 133 -104.52 47.40 -43.63
N ALA A 134 -104.96 46.62 -44.62
CA ALA A 134 -104.53 46.81 -46.01
C ALA A 134 -105.01 48.15 -46.57
N ARG A 135 -106.25 48.58 -46.26
CA ARG A 135 -106.74 49.91 -46.63
C ARG A 135 -105.90 51.02 -46.01
N ALA A 136 -105.50 50.88 -44.75
CA ALA A 136 -104.62 51.85 -44.09
C ALA A 136 -103.24 51.91 -44.76
N LYS A 137 -102.65 50.77 -45.14
CA LYS A 137 -101.39 50.71 -45.91
C LYS A 137 -101.53 51.39 -47.30
N VAL A 138 -102.63 51.16 -48.01
CA VAL A 138 -102.91 51.81 -49.31
C VAL A 138 -103.01 53.33 -49.16
N LEU A 139 -103.76 53.80 -48.18
CA LEU A 139 -103.86 55.24 -47.88
C LEU A 139 -102.53 55.82 -47.41
N GLY A 140 -101.77 55.08 -46.59
CA GLY A 140 -100.45 55.49 -46.11
C GLY A 140 -99.42 55.62 -47.23
N LYS A 141 -99.47 54.72 -48.22
CA LYS A 141 -98.64 54.81 -49.43
C LYS A 141 -99.04 56.01 -50.30
N MET A 142 -100.34 56.26 -50.46
CA MET A 142 -100.84 57.46 -51.17
C MET A 142 -100.46 58.76 -50.46
N ALA A 143 -100.41 58.75 -49.13
CA ALA A 143 -100.03 59.91 -48.31
C ALA A 143 -98.51 60.07 -48.10
N GLY A 144 -97.69 59.11 -48.56
CA GLY A 144 -96.23 59.14 -48.39
C GLY A 144 -95.74 58.84 -46.95
N THR A 145 -96.58 58.22 -46.12
CA THR A 145 -96.28 57.96 -44.68
C THR A 145 -95.64 56.59 -44.41
N GLU A 146 -95.42 55.78 -45.44
CA GLU A 146 -94.90 54.41 -45.32
C GLU A 146 -93.52 54.34 -44.64
N GLU A 147 -92.64 55.30 -44.90
CA GLU A 147 -91.29 55.32 -44.30
C GLU A 147 -91.34 55.46 -42.78
N ILE A 148 -92.32 56.22 -42.26
CA ILE A 148 -92.51 56.45 -40.83
C ILE A 148 -93.04 55.18 -40.16
N ASP A 149 -93.96 54.47 -40.81
CA ASP A 149 -94.52 53.21 -40.31
C ASP A 149 -93.42 52.14 -40.22
N VAL A 150 -92.56 52.05 -41.23
CA VAL A 150 -91.40 51.13 -41.22
C VAL A 150 -90.44 51.48 -40.10
N ALA A 151 -90.02 52.74 -39.98
CA ALA A 151 -89.12 53.19 -38.92
C ALA A 151 -89.68 52.91 -37.52
N THR A 152 -90.98 53.13 -37.31
CA THR A 152 -91.65 52.85 -36.04
C THR A 152 -91.63 51.35 -35.71
N SER A 153 -91.84 50.50 -36.70
CA SER A 153 -91.81 49.04 -36.51
C SER A 153 -90.39 48.52 -36.17
N GLU A 154 -89.36 49.08 -36.81
CA GLU A 154 -87.96 48.72 -36.56
C GLU A 154 -87.54 49.15 -35.16
N VAL A 155 -87.83 50.40 -34.78
CA VAL A 155 -87.55 50.92 -33.43
C VAL A 155 -88.28 50.11 -32.36
N GLY A 156 -89.55 49.75 -32.59
CA GLY A 156 -90.29 48.89 -31.67
C GLY A 156 -89.65 47.52 -31.48
N THR A 157 -89.16 46.92 -32.56
CA THR A 157 -88.45 45.63 -32.54
C THR A 157 -87.14 45.73 -31.76
N ASP A 158 -86.38 46.80 -31.97
CA ASP A 158 -85.11 47.02 -31.30
C ASP A 158 -85.27 47.31 -29.80
N LEU A 159 -86.27 48.10 -29.41
CA LEU A 159 -86.62 48.32 -28.01
C LEU A 159 -86.98 47.01 -27.32
N TYR A 160 -87.77 46.16 -27.97
CA TYR A 160 -88.12 44.85 -27.42
C TYR A 160 -86.89 43.97 -27.23
N ARG A 161 -86.00 43.89 -28.23
CA ARG A 161 -84.76 43.10 -28.15
C ARG A 161 -83.85 43.58 -27.02
N ARG A 162 -83.65 44.89 -26.90
CA ARG A 162 -82.84 45.49 -25.84
C ARG A 162 -83.41 45.21 -24.45
N GLY A 163 -84.73 45.33 -24.28
CA GLY A 163 -85.37 45.04 -23.00
C GLY A 163 -85.28 43.56 -22.58
N GLN A 164 -85.26 42.62 -23.53
CA GLN A 164 -85.02 41.20 -23.23
C GLN A 164 -83.57 40.94 -22.82
N GLU A 165 -82.62 41.58 -23.50
CA GLU A 165 -81.20 41.43 -23.19
C GLU A 165 -80.85 42.02 -21.82
N GLU A 166 -81.40 43.19 -21.48
CA GLU A 166 -81.25 43.80 -20.16
C GLU A 166 -81.71 42.85 -19.05
N LYS A 167 -82.91 42.26 -19.18
CA LYS A 167 -83.43 41.27 -18.22
C LYS A 167 -82.54 40.03 -18.11
N ARG A 168 -81.97 39.55 -19.22
CA ARG A 168 -81.05 38.40 -19.21
C ARG A 168 -79.78 38.74 -18.43
N LEU A 169 -79.18 39.89 -18.71
CA LEU A 169 -77.96 40.36 -18.06
C LEU A 169 -78.17 40.63 -16.57
N GLU A 170 -79.29 41.24 -16.18
CA GLU A 170 -79.64 41.41 -14.76
C GLU A 170 -79.74 40.06 -14.03
N GLY A 171 -80.35 39.07 -14.67
CA GLY A 171 -80.42 37.70 -14.13
C GLY A 171 -79.04 37.05 -13.98
N GLU A 172 -78.13 37.26 -14.93
CA GLU A 172 -76.75 36.75 -14.87
C GLU A 172 -75.94 37.45 -13.77
N ILE A 173 -76.07 38.77 -13.63
CA ILE A 173 -75.43 39.54 -12.56
C ILE A 173 -75.90 39.02 -11.19
N SER A 174 -77.20 38.79 -11.02
CA SER A 174 -77.74 38.24 -9.77
C SER A 174 -77.17 36.85 -9.47
N LYS A 175 -77.12 35.95 -10.46
CA LYS A 175 -76.56 34.60 -10.31
C LYS A 175 -75.07 34.63 -9.97
N LEU A 176 -74.29 35.43 -10.69
CA LEU A 176 -72.86 35.61 -10.41
C LEU A 176 -72.63 36.21 -9.03
N GLY A 177 -73.48 37.14 -8.60
CA GLY A 177 -73.45 37.69 -7.24
C GLY A 177 -73.68 36.63 -6.16
N GLU A 178 -74.60 35.69 -6.38
CA GLU A 178 -74.81 34.54 -5.49
C GLU A 178 -73.63 33.56 -5.52
N ASP A 179 -73.06 33.28 -6.69
CA ASP A 179 -71.90 32.41 -6.83
C ASP A 179 -70.66 33.00 -6.13
N ILE A 180 -70.45 34.32 -6.19
CA ILE A 180 -69.37 35.00 -5.46
C ILE A 180 -69.54 34.81 -3.95
N LYS A 181 -70.76 34.93 -3.42
CA LYS A 181 -71.03 34.72 -1.98
C LYS A 181 -70.66 33.31 -1.52
N ARG A 182 -70.73 32.29 -2.39
CA ARG A 182 -70.28 30.93 -2.05
C ARG A 182 -68.79 30.89 -1.69
N PHE A 183 -68.00 31.86 -2.12
CA PHE A 183 -66.57 31.97 -1.85
C PHE A 183 -66.22 32.94 -0.72
N ASP A 184 -67.20 33.45 0.04
CA ASP A 184 -66.98 34.36 1.17
C ASP A 184 -66.09 33.75 2.29
N TYR A 185 -65.92 32.42 2.30
CA TYR A 185 -65.04 31.71 3.24
C TYR A 185 -63.56 31.78 2.86
N LEU A 186 -63.20 32.12 1.62
CA LEU A 186 -61.81 32.12 1.15
C LEU A 186 -60.90 33.08 1.94
N PRO A 187 -61.32 34.31 2.32
CA PRO A 187 -60.51 35.17 3.17
C PRO A 187 -60.22 34.57 4.55
N ALA A 188 -61.22 33.94 5.17
CA ALA A 188 -61.04 33.25 6.46
C ALA A 188 -60.10 32.05 6.32
N LEU A 189 -60.24 31.27 5.24
CA LEU A 189 -59.35 30.15 4.94
C LEU A 189 -57.91 30.62 4.71
N LYS A 190 -57.71 31.74 4.00
CA LYS A 190 -56.40 32.37 3.82
C LYS A 190 -55.77 32.75 5.16
N ALA A 191 -56.52 33.41 6.04
CA ALA A 191 -56.03 33.78 7.37
C ALA A 191 -55.63 32.54 8.20
N ASN A 192 -56.41 31.45 8.12
CA ASN A 192 -56.08 30.19 8.78
C ASN A 192 -54.80 29.56 8.22
N ILE A 193 -54.62 29.58 6.90
CA ILE A 193 -53.40 29.07 6.25
C ILE A 193 -52.18 29.90 6.69
N GLU A 194 -52.29 31.22 6.75
CA GLU A 194 -51.21 32.10 7.22
C GLU A 194 -50.84 31.82 8.68
N GLN A 195 -51.82 31.62 9.57
CA GLN A 195 -51.57 31.23 10.96
C GLN A 195 -50.93 29.84 11.09
N LEU A 196 -51.39 28.86 10.30
CA LEU A 196 -50.82 27.53 10.26
C LEU A 196 -49.37 27.56 9.77
N GLN A 197 -49.06 28.41 8.78
CA GLN A 197 -47.71 28.58 8.26
C GLN A 197 -46.76 29.12 9.35
N VAL A 198 -47.18 30.17 10.07
CA VAL A 198 -46.41 30.72 11.20
C VAL A 198 -46.16 29.65 12.28
N THR A 199 -47.20 28.88 12.60
CA THR A 199 -47.09 27.79 13.58
C THR A 199 -46.11 26.71 13.09
N MET A 200 -46.20 26.31 11.82
CA MET A 200 -45.33 25.31 11.21
C MET A 200 -43.86 25.76 11.21
N ASP A 201 -43.59 27.02 10.90
CA ASP A 201 -42.24 27.58 10.93
C ASP A 201 -41.68 27.63 12.36
N SER A 202 -42.52 27.93 13.35
CA SER A 202 -42.12 27.85 14.78
C SER A 202 -41.78 26.42 15.21
N VAL A 203 -42.55 25.42 14.74
CA VAL A 203 -42.31 24.00 15.03
C VAL A 203 -41.01 23.53 14.38
N LYS A 204 -40.74 23.93 13.13
CA LYS A 204 -39.46 23.62 12.46
C LYS A 204 -38.27 24.20 13.22
N ALA A 205 -38.35 25.47 13.62
CA ALA A 205 -37.28 26.10 14.40
C ALA A 205 -37.07 25.40 15.76
N ALA A 206 -38.15 24.99 16.43
CA ALA A 206 -38.07 24.22 17.67
C ALA A 206 -37.44 22.84 17.46
N GLN A 207 -37.78 22.16 16.36
CA GLN A 207 -37.20 20.86 16.01
C GLN A 207 -35.70 20.96 15.70
N ASP A 208 -35.27 21.98 14.95
CA ASP A 208 -33.85 22.24 14.68
C ASP A 208 -33.08 22.58 15.96
N ARG A 209 -33.72 23.28 16.90
CA ARG A 209 -33.13 23.54 18.22
C ARG A 209 -33.00 22.25 19.02
N LYS A 210 -34.00 21.37 18.99
CA LYS A 210 -33.96 20.07 19.66
C LYS A 210 -32.82 19.20 19.13
N THR A 211 -32.68 19.06 17.82
CA THR A 211 -31.61 18.24 17.21
C THR A 211 -30.22 18.79 17.57
N LYS A 212 -30.03 20.11 17.55
CA LYS A 212 -28.78 20.75 18.03
C LYS A 212 -28.49 20.43 19.49
N LEU A 213 -29.50 20.49 20.37
CA LEU A 213 -29.35 20.18 21.79
C LEU A 213 -29.06 18.69 22.02
N GLU A 214 -29.67 17.80 21.25
CA GLU A 214 -29.40 16.36 21.33
C GLU A 214 -27.96 16.03 20.93
N ASN A 215 -27.46 16.67 19.86
CA ASN A 215 -26.07 16.54 19.44
C ASN A 215 -25.11 17.07 20.51
N LEU A 216 -25.38 18.26 21.07
CA LEU A 216 -24.58 18.83 22.16
C LEU A 216 -24.58 17.94 23.40
N ARG A 217 -25.73 17.36 23.76
CA ARG A 217 -25.83 16.39 24.86
C ARG A 217 -24.96 15.17 24.59
N PHE A 218 -25.00 14.62 23.38
CA PHE A 218 -24.16 13.48 23.00
C PHE A 218 -22.67 13.83 23.10
N SER A 219 -22.26 14.99 22.58
CA SER A 219 -20.89 15.49 22.71
C SER A 219 -20.47 15.66 24.18
N LEU A 220 -21.34 16.21 25.03
CA LEU A 220 -21.06 16.33 26.47
C LEU A 220 -20.87 14.98 27.14
N VAL A 221 -21.71 13.99 26.84
CA VAL A 221 -21.57 12.64 27.38
C VAL A 221 -20.22 12.04 26.96
N THR A 222 -19.86 12.13 25.68
CA THR A 222 -18.58 11.63 25.18
C THR A 222 -17.40 12.30 25.87
N VAL A 223 -17.41 13.64 25.98
CA VAL A 223 -16.36 14.40 26.67
C VAL A 223 -16.28 14.01 28.14
N SER A 224 -17.42 13.87 28.84
CA SER A 224 -17.43 13.46 30.25
C SER A 224 -16.87 12.05 30.47
N GLN A 225 -17.12 11.13 29.53
CA GLN A 225 -16.54 9.79 29.54
C GLN A 225 -15.04 9.84 29.30
N SER A 226 -14.56 10.65 28.35
CA SER A 226 -13.13 10.85 28.12
C SER A 226 -12.44 11.45 29.34
N ILE A 227 -13.03 12.45 29.99
CA ILE A 227 -12.50 13.02 31.24
C ILE A 227 -12.42 11.93 32.31
N SER A 228 -13.48 11.14 32.51
CA SER A 228 -13.49 10.04 33.49
C SER A 228 -12.41 8.98 33.19
N GLN A 229 -12.12 8.72 31.92
CA GLN A 229 -11.02 7.82 31.52
C GLN A 229 -9.65 8.43 31.81
N CYS A 230 -9.46 9.72 31.51
CA CYS A 230 -8.24 10.45 31.84
C CYS A 230 -8.01 10.48 33.34
N ASP A 231 -9.03 10.74 34.15
CA ASP A 231 -8.94 10.77 35.61
C ASP A 231 -8.50 9.40 36.17
N ARG A 232 -9.05 8.30 35.64
CA ARG A 232 -8.60 6.94 36.01
C ARG A 232 -7.14 6.68 35.64
N ILE A 233 -6.66 7.22 34.51
CA ILE A 233 -5.25 7.11 34.12
C ILE A 233 -4.40 7.92 35.10
N VAL A 234 -4.79 9.14 35.43
CA VAL A 234 -4.08 10.00 36.39
C VAL A 234 -4.01 9.33 37.77
N GLU A 235 -5.14 8.82 38.30
CA GLU A 235 -5.18 8.09 39.56
C GLU A 235 -4.26 6.86 39.54
N ARG A 236 -4.28 6.07 38.45
CA ARG A 236 -3.43 4.88 38.30
C ARG A 236 -1.93 5.21 38.40
N TRP A 237 -1.52 6.38 37.94
CA TRP A 237 -0.11 6.80 37.89
C TRP A 237 0.26 7.86 38.94
N GLN A 238 -0.63 8.14 39.89
CA GLN A 238 -0.42 9.18 40.91
C GLN A 238 0.86 8.96 41.73
N GLY A 239 1.23 7.69 41.97
CA GLY A 239 2.42 7.31 42.76
C GLY A 239 3.72 7.13 41.95
N VAL A 240 3.76 7.46 40.65
CA VAL A 240 4.97 7.24 39.83
C VAL A 240 6.15 8.04 40.34
N ASN A 241 5.94 9.31 40.73
CA ASN A 241 7.01 10.15 41.25
C ASN A 241 7.57 9.60 42.58
N GLU A 242 6.70 9.03 43.42
CA GLU A 242 7.12 8.41 44.69
C GLU A 242 7.90 7.12 44.43
N ALA A 243 7.46 6.30 43.47
CA ALA A 243 8.18 5.11 43.03
C ALA A 243 9.55 5.45 42.42
N GLU A 244 9.64 6.52 41.64
CA GLU A 244 10.90 7.03 41.08
C GLU A 244 11.86 7.47 42.20
N ASN A 245 11.37 8.22 43.18
CA ASN A 245 12.16 8.63 44.35
C ASN A 245 12.67 7.42 45.17
N ILE A 246 11.82 6.41 45.40
CA ILE A 246 12.22 5.18 46.09
C ILE A 246 13.27 4.42 45.29
N SER A 247 13.10 4.31 43.96
CA SER A 247 14.07 3.66 43.08
C SER A 247 15.42 4.37 43.10
N ALA A 248 15.42 5.70 43.03
CA ALA A 248 16.64 6.50 43.13
C ALA A 248 17.36 6.29 44.47
N LEU A 249 16.61 6.24 45.58
CA LEU A 249 17.17 5.94 46.90
C LEU A 249 17.75 4.52 46.97
N GLN A 250 17.07 3.52 46.39
CA GLN A 250 17.56 2.14 46.32
C GLN A 250 18.89 2.06 45.54
N GLU A 251 18.99 2.75 44.40
CA GLU A 251 20.23 2.79 43.63
C GLU A 251 21.37 3.41 44.44
N GLN A 252 21.12 4.52 45.15
CA GLN A 252 22.11 5.12 46.06
C GLN A 252 22.58 4.14 47.14
N LEU A 253 21.65 3.40 47.75
CA LEU A 253 21.98 2.40 48.77
C LEU A 253 22.79 1.23 48.18
N ILE A 254 22.46 0.76 46.97
CA ILE A 254 23.22 -0.27 46.25
C ILE A 254 24.64 0.21 45.97
N GLN A 255 24.81 1.44 45.50
CA GLN A 255 26.15 2.00 45.26
C GLN A 255 26.94 2.10 46.57
N ARG A 256 26.32 2.59 47.64
CA ARG A 256 26.96 2.66 48.96
C ARG A 256 27.37 1.28 49.47
N LYS A 257 26.54 0.26 49.28
CA LYS A 257 26.87 -1.14 49.62
C LYS A 257 28.10 -1.61 48.83
N LYS A 258 28.16 -1.37 47.51
CA LYS A 258 29.33 -1.72 46.68
C LYS A 258 30.60 -1.03 47.18
N THR A 259 30.53 0.24 47.53
CA THR A 259 31.67 0.98 48.09
C THR A 259 32.15 0.37 49.40
N ILE A 260 31.22 0.05 50.31
CA ILE A 260 31.56 -0.62 51.58
C ILE A 260 32.20 -1.99 51.34
N GLN A 261 31.67 -2.79 50.41
CA GLN A 261 32.25 -4.09 50.06
C GLN A 261 33.66 -3.96 49.47
N SER A 262 33.90 -2.94 48.63
CA SER A 262 35.24 -2.64 48.11
C SER A 262 36.20 -2.26 49.24
N HIS A 263 35.78 -1.40 50.17
CA HIS A 263 36.59 -1.06 51.34
C HIS A 263 36.87 -2.26 52.25
N GLN A 264 35.90 -3.15 52.45
CA GLN A 264 36.09 -4.38 53.19
C GLN A 264 37.12 -5.29 52.52
N GLN A 265 37.06 -5.45 51.20
CA GLN A 265 38.03 -6.24 50.44
C GLN A 265 39.43 -5.63 50.53
N ASN A 266 39.54 -4.30 50.41
CA ASN A 266 40.80 -3.59 50.54
C ASN A 266 41.41 -3.76 51.94
N LEU A 267 40.58 -3.71 52.99
CA LEU A 267 41.02 -3.93 54.36
C LEU A 267 41.57 -5.34 54.55
N LEU A 268 40.88 -6.37 54.03
CA LEU A 268 41.38 -7.76 54.06
C LEU A 268 42.73 -7.89 53.32
N THR A 269 42.88 -7.25 52.15
CA THR A 269 44.16 -7.29 51.42
C THR A 269 45.27 -6.55 52.16
N LEU A 270 44.97 -5.45 52.84
CA LEU A 270 45.93 -4.70 53.64
C LEU A 270 46.33 -5.48 54.90
N GLU A 271 45.38 -6.11 55.59
CA GLU A 271 45.66 -6.99 56.73
C GLU A 271 46.57 -8.15 56.31
N GLN A 272 46.29 -8.79 55.17
CA GLN A 272 47.17 -9.82 54.63
C GLN A 272 48.55 -9.26 54.28
N GLY A 273 48.63 -8.10 53.62
CA GLY A 273 49.91 -7.46 53.30
C GLY A 273 50.73 -7.07 54.53
N ILE A 274 50.08 -6.63 55.62
CA ILE A 274 50.73 -6.36 56.91
C ILE A 274 51.28 -7.66 57.49
N LYS A 275 50.50 -8.75 57.44
CA LYS A 275 50.94 -10.06 57.92
C LYS A 275 52.13 -10.57 57.12
N ASP A 276 52.07 -10.50 55.79
CA ASP A 276 53.17 -10.89 54.91
C ASP A 276 54.43 -10.05 55.22
N ALA A 277 54.27 -8.74 55.42
CA ALA A 277 55.38 -7.86 55.80
C ALA A 277 55.96 -8.18 57.18
N GLN A 278 55.12 -8.54 58.15
CA GLN A 278 55.56 -9.01 59.48
C GLN A 278 56.33 -10.33 59.36
N ASP A 279 55.88 -11.26 58.51
CA ASP A 279 56.58 -12.52 58.25
C ASP A 279 57.97 -12.26 57.64
N VAL A 280 58.06 -11.34 56.67
CA VAL A 280 59.36 -10.90 56.11
C VAL A 280 60.27 -10.27 57.17
N LEU A 281 59.74 -9.36 58.00
CA LEU A 281 60.52 -8.76 59.09
C LEU A 281 61.02 -9.81 60.10
N THR A 282 60.21 -10.82 60.38
CA THR A 282 60.61 -11.93 61.28
C THR A 282 61.71 -12.78 60.67
N GLN A 283 61.66 -13.04 59.35
CA GLN A 283 62.73 -13.75 58.64
C GLN A 283 64.04 -12.95 58.58
N LEU A 284 63.95 -11.62 58.43
CA LEU A 284 65.10 -10.72 58.37
C LEU A 284 65.61 -10.30 59.76
N MET A 285 64.97 -10.74 60.85
CA MET A 285 65.30 -10.33 62.21
C MET A 285 66.75 -10.63 62.60
N TYR A 286 67.33 -11.69 62.05
CA TYR A 286 68.71 -12.13 62.34
C TYR A 286 69.75 -11.64 61.32
N LEU A 287 69.37 -10.76 60.38
CA LEU A 287 70.29 -10.25 59.38
C LEU A 287 71.48 -9.48 60.00
N PRO A 288 71.30 -8.63 61.04
CA PRO A 288 72.41 -7.94 61.69
C PRO A 288 73.40 -8.92 62.35
N GLU A 289 72.91 -9.96 63.04
CA GLU A 289 73.79 -10.98 63.63
C GLU A 289 74.50 -11.82 62.55
N ALA A 290 73.85 -12.06 61.41
CA ALA A 290 74.46 -12.72 60.26
C ALA A 290 75.56 -11.84 59.63
N GLU A 291 75.33 -10.53 59.52
CA GLU A 291 76.31 -9.56 59.02
C GLU A 291 77.52 -9.46 59.96
N ASP A 292 77.30 -9.39 61.28
CA ASP A 292 78.36 -9.46 62.30
C ASP A 292 79.14 -10.79 62.19
N MET A 293 78.44 -11.92 62.02
CA MET A 293 79.09 -13.22 61.79
C MET A 293 79.97 -13.23 60.54
N VAL A 294 79.52 -12.64 59.43
CA VAL A 294 80.33 -12.51 58.20
C VAL A 294 81.58 -11.66 58.48
N VAL A 295 81.45 -10.53 59.18
CA VAL A 295 82.60 -9.71 59.58
C VAL A 295 83.57 -10.51 60.45
N THR A 296 83.08 -11.30 61.42
CA THR A 296 83.97 -12.17 62.22
C THR A 296 84.69 -13.23 61.38
N VAL A 297 84.02 -13.83 60.40
CA VAL A 297 84.65 -14.79 59.48
C VAL A 297 85.69 -14.11 58.60
N GLU A 298 85.43 -12.91 58.10
CA GLU A 298 86.39 -12.12 57.31
C GLU A 298 87.64 -11.75 58.11
N THR A 299 87.53 -11.47 59.41
CA THR A 299 88.71 -11.22 60.26
C THR A 299 89.47 -12.50 60.64
N LEU A 300 88.79 -13.63 60.82
CA LEU A 300 89.40 -14.90 61.23
C LEU A 300 90.00 -15.69 60.07
N SER A 301 89.48 -15.55 58.85
CA SER A 301 89.95 -16.23 57.63
C SER A 301 91.43 -15.93 57.30
N PRO A 302 91.89 -14.66 57.31
CA PRO A 302 93.31 -14.34 57.15
C PRO A 302 94.19 -14.98 58.22
N ARG A 303 93.72 -15.00 59.48
CA ARG A 303 94.43 -15.61 60.60
C ARG A 303 94.54 -17.12 60.47
N LEU A 304 93.48 -17.80 60.01
CA LEU A 304 93.50 -19.23 59.68
C LEU A 304 94.49 -19.53 58.55
N ASN A 305 94.49 -18.72 57.48
CA ASN A 305 95.41 -18.88 56.36
C ASN A 305 96.87 -18.66 56.78
N TRP A 306 97.14 -17.68 57.65
CA TRP A 306 98.46 -17.47 58.23
C TRP A 306 98.90 -18.65 59.11
N LEU A 307 98.01 -19.20 59.95
CA LEU A 307 98.29 -20.40 60.75
C LEU A 307 98.55 -21.63 59.87
N LYS A 308 97.82 -21.79 58.77
CA LYS A 308 98.09 -22.86 57.77
C LYS A 308 99.47 -22.69 57.15
N GLN A 309 99.89 -21.47 56.82
CA GLN A 309 101.23 -21.19 56.30
C GLN A 309 102.32 -21.53 57.32
N ILE A 310 102.13 -21.18 58.60
CA ILE A 310 103.05 -21.59 59.67
C ILE A 310 103.12 -23.09 59.80
N LYS A 311 101.99 -23.81 59.73
CA LYS A 311 101.98 -25.28 59.77
C LYS A 311 102.80 -25.88 58.63
N ILE A 312 102.65 -25.36 57.41
CA ILE A 312 103.44 -25.81 56.24
C ILE A 312 104.93 -25.53 56.46
N ASN A 313 105.27 -24.33 56.94
CA ASN A 313 106.66 -23.96 57.24
C ASN A 313 107.27 -24.87 58.32
N LEU A 314 106.51 -25.19 59.37
CA LEU A 314 106.96 -26.09 60.45
C LEU A 314 107.16 -27.52 59.93
N GLN A 315 106.29 -28.00 59.04
CA GLN A 315 106.47 -29.29 58.36
C GLN A 315 107.74 -29.31 57.50
N ASN A 316 108.04 -28.22 56.77
CA ASN A 316 109.27 -28.09 55.99
C ASN A 316 110.52 -28.09 56.88
N VAL A 317 110.51 -27.33 57.98
CA VAL A 317 111.62 -27.32 58.96
C VAL A 317 111.83 -28.69 59.58
N ASN A 318 110.74 -29.41 59.91
CA ASN A 318 110.82 -30.76 60.47
C ASN A 318 111.36 -31.77 59.45
N TYR A 319 111.02 -31.62 58.17
CA TYR A 319 111.60 -32.39 57.08
C TYR A 319 113.11 -32.12 56.97
N SER A 320 113.54 -30.85 57.04
CA SER A 320 114.96 -30.48 57.05
C SER A 320 115.72 -31.03 58.27
N LEU A 321 115.12 -31.01 59.46
CA LEU A 321 115.69 -31.58 60.69
C LEU A 321 115.87 -33.10 60.57
N ASN A 322 114.85 -33.84 60.13
CA ASN A 322 114.97 -35.28 59.88
C ASN A 322 116.05 -35.61 58.85
N HIS A 323 116.24 -34.74 57.85
CA HIS A 323 117.31 -34.91 56.86
C HIS A 323 118.70 -34.67 57.46
N ALA A 324 118.83 -33.72 58.40
CA ALA A 324 120.05 -33.46 59.13
C ALA A 324 120.37 -34.56 60.16
N ASP A 325 119.38 -35.08 60.88
CA ASP A 325 119.54 -36.20 61.81
C ASP A 325 119.96 -37.49 61.08
N ASN A 326 119.39 -37.76 59.90
CA ASN A 326 119.85 -38.86 59.04
C ASN A 326 121.28 -38.66 58.52
N ALA A 327 121.71 -37.41 58.30
CA ALA A 327 123.08 -37.13 57.92
C ALA A 327 124.04 -37.35 59.10
N LEU A 328 123.67 -36.94 60.32
CA LEU A 328 124.45 -37.17 61.54
C LEU A 328 124.55 -38.67 61.90
N ALA A 329 123.47 -39.44 61.72
CA ALA A 329 123.47 -40.89 61.95
C ALA A 329 124.42 -41.65 61.01
N LYS A 330 124.64 -41.15 59.78
CA LYS A 330 125.60 -41.74 58.82
C LYS A 330 127.06 -41.49 59.17
N TRP A 331 127.36 -40.47 59.98
CA TRP A 331 128.74 -40.08 60.31
C TRP A 331 129.18 -40.63 61.68
N ALA A 332 128.24 -41.18 62.46
CA ALA A 332 128.50 -41.79 63.78
C ALA A 332 129.18 -43.18 63.73
N THR A 333 129.24 -43.84 62.57
CA THR A 333 129.81 -45.20 62.42
C THR A 333 131.31 -45.24 62.07
N ILE A 334 132.01 -44.10 62.17
CA ILE A 334 133.45 -44.02 61.84
C ILE A 334 134.34 -44.67 62.91
N ASP A 335 133.93 -44.68 64.19
CA ASP A 335 134.69 -45.33 65.27
C ASP A 335 134.66 -46.87 65.18
N GLU A 336 133.60 -47.45 64.60
CA GLU A 336 133.48 -48.91 64.39
C GLU A 336 134.40 -49.41 63.26
N ILE A 337 134.77 -48.54 62.31
CA ILE A 337 135.70 -48.88 61.21
C ILE A 337 137.15 -48.95 61.72
N GLU A 338 137.50 -48.23 62.78
CA GLU A 338 138.84 -48.28 63.38
C GLU A 338 139.11 -49.57 64.16
N GLN A 339 138.10 -50.13 64.83
CA GLN A 339 138.21 -51.44 65.51
C GLN A 339 138.32 -52.62 64.52
N ALA A 340 137.61 -52.57 63.39
CA ALA A 340 137.72 -53.58 62.34
C ALA A 340 139.12 -53.63 61.71
N LYS A 341 139.81 -52.48 61.61
CA LYS A 341 141.18 -52.40 61.08
C LYS A 341 142.21 -53.08 61.99
N LYS A 342 142.03 -53.02 63.32
CA LYS A 342 142.92 -53.68 64.30
C LYS A 342 142.81 -55.21 64.25
N GLN A 343 141.61 -55.76 64.07
CA GLN A 343 141.41 -57.21 63.97
C GLN A 343 141.98 -57.82 62.68
N VAL A 344 141.99 -57.07 61.57
CA VAL A 344 142.58 -57.53 60.30
C VAL A 344 144.12 -57.63 60.41
N ILE A 345 144.77 -56.76 61.19
CA ILE A 345 146.24 -56.81 61.39
C ILE A 345 146.64 -58.07 62.17
N GLU A 346 145.96 -58.38 63.28
CA GLU A 346 146.24 -59.59 64.08
C GLU A 346 146.04 -60.89 63.29
N LEU A 347 144.99 -60.97 62.46
CA LEU A 347 144.72 -62.15 61.65
C LEU A 347 145.77 -62.34 60.53
N THR A 348 146.36 -61.25 60.05
CA THR A 348 147.41 -61.30 59.02
C THR A 348 148.73 -61.81 59.59
N GLU A 349 149.08 -61.46 60.83
CA GLU A 349 150.26 -62.00 61.53
C GLU A 349 150.11 -63.48 61.91
N LYS A 350 148.93 -63.90 62.36
CA LYS A 350 148.63 -65.32 62.62
C LYS A 350 148.77 -66.17 61.35
N ARG A 351 148.33 -65.66 60.19
CA ARG A 351 148.52 -66.33 58.90
C ARG A 351 150.00 -66.44 58.51
N ARG A 352 150.81 -65.42 58.79
CA ARG A 352 152.26 -65.44 58.50
C ARG A 352 152.99 -66.52 59.29
N ASN A 353 152.64 -66.71 60.57
CA ASN A 353 153.22 -67.76 61.40
C ASN A 353 152.84 -69.18 60.95
N ILE A 354 151.60 -69.38 60.47
CA ILE A 354 151.15 -70.69 59.97
C ILE A 354 151.86 -71.06 58.65
N VAL A 355 152.12 -70.08 57.78
CA VAL A 355 152.87 -70.31 56.54
C VAL A 355 154.35 -70.67 56.84
N GLY A 356 154.96 -70.05 57.85
CA GLY A 356 156.32 -70.40 58.29
C GLY A 356 156.44 -71.84 58.83
N LEU A 357 155.47 -72.29 59.63
CA LEU A 357 155.44 -73.65 60.16
C LEU A 357 155.23 -74.71 59.08
N ARG A 358 154.46 -74.39 58.03
CA ARG A 358 154.28 -75.29 56.88
C ARG A 358 155.59 -75.51 56.11
N GLN A 359 156.42 -74.48 56.00
CA GLN A 359 157.70 -74.54 55.28
C GLN A 359 158.77 -75.35 56.04
N GLN A 360 158.70 -75.36 57.38
CA GLN A 360 159.55 -76.19 58.24
C GLN A 360 159.16 -77.69 58.19
N LEU A 361 157.88 -78.00 58.07
CA LEU A 361 157.42 -79.38 57.87
C LEU A 361 157.86 -79.96 56.52
N GLN A 362 157.84 -79.15 55.46
CA GLN A 362 158.23 -79.58 54.12
C GLN A 362 159.72 -79.92 54.02
N THR A 363 160.58 -79.20 54.75
CA THR A 363 162.02 -79.47 54.82
C THR A 363 162.37 -80.68 55.69
N MET A 364 161.51 -81.07 56.64
CA MET A 364 161.68 -82.33 57.36
C MET A 364 161.30 -83.55 56.52
N ASP A 365 160.29 -83.44 55.66
CA ASP A 365 159.83 -84.55 54.81
C ASP A 365 160.84 -84.91 53.71
N GLU A 366 161.51 -83.91 53.14
CA GLU A 366 162.60 -84.10 52.17
C GLU A 366 163.85 -84.77 52.78
N ASN A 367 164.07 -84.57 54.09
CA ASN A 367 165.16 -85.23 54.81
C ASN A 367 164.84 -86.69 55.17
N ILE A 368 163.56 -87.04 55.35
CA ILE A 368 163.15 -88.43 55.63
C ILE A 368 163.28 -89.30 54.37
N THR A 369 162.92 -88.76 53.21
CA THR A 369 163.00 -89.47 51.92
C THR A 369 164.44 -89.76 51.49
N THR A 370 165.38 -88.85 51.76
CA THR A 370 166.81 -89.05 51.47
C THR A 370 167.48 -90.08 52.39
N VAL A 371 166.99 -90.29 53.61
CA VAL A 371 167.48 -91.34 54.52
C VAL A 371 166.96 -92.72 54.12
N GLN A 372 165.72 -92.82 53.65
CA GLN A 372 165.13 -94.09 53.19
C GLN A 372 165.83 -94.65 51.94
N GLN A 373 166.25 -93.78 51.01
CA GLN A 373 166.98 -94.23 49.81
C GLN A 373 168.38 -94.77 50.12
N ARG A 374 169.02 -94.34 51.22
CA ARG A 374 170.33 -94.86 51.65
C ARG A 374 170.24 -96.22 52.32
N ALA A 375 169.10 -96.60 52.91
CA ALA A 375 168.92 -97.91 53.55
C ALA A 375 168.87 -99.06 52.52
N VAL A 376 168.24 -98.83 51.37
CA VAL A 376 168.10 -99.84 50.30
C VAL A 376 169.45 -100.22 49.67
N VAL A 377 170.42 -99.31 49.67
CA VAL A 377 171.78 -99.55 49.14
C VAL A 377 172.58 -100.52 50.02
N TRP A 378 172.24 -100.67 51.30
CA TRP A 378 172.97 -101.55 52.23
C TRP A 378 172.39 -102.96 52.33
N GLU A 379 171.11 -103.18 52.05
CA GLU A 379 170.50 -104.52 52.11
C GLU A 379 170.97 -105.45 50.98
N GLN A 380 171.20 -104.93 49.77
CA GLN A 380 171.64 -105.80 48.67
C GLN A 380 173.11 -106.23 48.76
N ARG A 381 173.94 -105.50 49.52
CA ARG A 381 175.35 -105.87 49.77
C ARG A 381 175.48 -107.07 50.72
N VAL A 382 174.45 -107.39 51.49
CA VAL A 382 174.43 -108.54 52.41
C VAL A 382 174.08 -109.84 51.66
N ALA A 383 173.19 -109.78 50.67
CA ALA A 383 172.82 -110.95 49.86
C ALA A 383 174.00 -111.46 49.00
N GLU A 384 174.91 -110.58 48.58
CA GLU A 384 176.15 -110.94 47.89
C GLU A 384 177.12 -111.80 48.74
N LEU A 385 177.03 -111.75 50.08
CA LEU A 385 177.97 -112.43 50.98
C LEU A 385 177.48 -113.80 51.47
N GLU A 386 176.16 -114.04 51.51
CA GLU A 386 175.61 -115.33 51.93
C GLU A 386 175.72 -116.42 50.85
N GLY A 387 175.61 -116.04 49.56
CA GLY A 387 175.76 -116.98 48.44
C GLY A 387 177.17 -117.57 48.33
N ALA A 388 178.19 -116.75 48.61
CA ALA A 388 179.59 -117.15 48.58
C ALA A 388 179.95 -118.21 49.65
N TYR A 389 179.18 -118.32 50.73
CA TYR A 389 179.38 -119.30 51.80
C TYR A 389 178.68 -120.64 51.50
N LYS A 390 177.52 -120.60 50.81
CA LYS A 390 176.75 -121.81 50.46
C LYS A 390 177.44 -122.66 49.40
N ASP A 391 178.03 -122.03 48.38
CA ASP A 391 178.71 -122.77 47.32
C ASP A 391 180.04 -123.37 47.79
N ALA A 392 180.70 -122.73 48.77
CA ALA A 392 181.90 -123.25 49.40
C ALA A 392 181.64 -124.47 50.32
N LEU A 393 180.44 -124.62 50.90
CA LEU A 393 180.06 -125.80 51.71
C LEU A 393 179.60 -126.99 50.86
N LEU A 394 179.04 -126.74 49.67
CA LEU A 394 178.84 -127.79 48.65
C LEU A 394 180.18 -128.31 48.11
N ALA A 395 181.24 -127.51 48.20
CA ALA A 395 182.56 -127.81 47.67
C ALA A 395 183.39 -128.91 48.42
N ALA A 396 182.93 -129.60 49.48
CA ALA A 396 183.80 -130.48 50.29
C ALA A 396 183.47 -132.01 50.38
N GLY A 397 182.22 -132.45 50.18
CA GLY A 397 181.85 -133.88 50.03
C GLY A 397 181.74 -134.81 51.26
N VAL A 398 182.53 -134.67 52.34
CA VAL A 398 182.42 -135.53 53.55
C VAL A 398 182.56 -134.70 54.83
N CYS A 399 181.73 -135.00 55.86
CA CYS A 399 181.61 -134.21 57.09
C CYS A 399 182.70 -134.51 58.14
N PRO A 400 183.40 -133.48 58.66
CA PRO A 400 184.59 -133.63 59.51
C PRO A 400 184.38 -134.10 60.97
N THR A 401 183.15 -134.25 61.47
CA THR A 401 182.91 -134.68 62.87
C THR A 401 182.41 -136.12 63.02
N CYS A 402 181.97 -136.77 61.94
CA CYS A 402 181.31 -138.09 62.03
C CYS A 402 181.60 -139.08 60.90
N GLY A 403 182.32 -138.70 59.83
CA GLY A 403 182.74 -139.62 58.77
C GLY A 403 181.60 -140.14 57.86
N SER A 404 180.45 -139.48 57.84
CA SER A 404 179.30 -139.88 57.01
C SER A 404 179.35 -139.24 55.60
N GLU A 405 178.85 -139.96 54.59
CA GLU A 405 178.62 -139.44 53.22
C GLU A 405 177.50 -138.37 53.24
N VAL A 406 177.84 -137.15 52.82
CA VAL A 406 176.95 -135.98 52.80
C VAL A 406 176.60 -135.60 51.36
N THR A 407 175.35 -135.15 51.18
CA THR A 407 174.74 -134.69 49.92
C THR A 407 173.81 -133.48 50.15
N LEU A 408 173.19 -132.96 49.08
CA LEU A 408 172.36 -131.74 49.03
C LEU A 408 171.10 -131.76 49.92
N GLU A 409 170.55 -132.94 50.26
CA GLU A 409 169.31 -133.02 51.07
C GLU A 409 169.51 -132.66 52.56
N SER A 410 170.69 -132.89 53.13
CA SER A 410 171.02 -132.51 54.52
C SER A 410 171.24 -131.01 54.72
N LEU A 411 171.35 -130.20 53.65
CA LEU A 411 171.48 -128.74 53.72
C LEU A 411 170.17 -127.99 53.45
N GLN A 412 169.24 -128.54 52.66
CA GLN A 412 167.95 -127.85 52.42
C GLN A 412 167.01 -127.78 53.65
N LYS A 413 167.35 -128.44 54.78
CA LYS A 413 166.60 -128.35 56.06
C LYS A 413 167.23 -127.43 57.12
N ALA A 414 168.36 -126.78 56.86
CA ALA A 414 169.11 -126.06 57.91
C ALA A 414 169.66 -124.66 57.51
N VAL A 415 168.86 -123.82 56.84
CA VAL A 415 169.09 -122.36 56.59
C VAL A 415 169.77 -122.01 55.25
#